data_AF-A0A7S4DBV8-F1
#
_entry.id   AF-A0A7S4DBV8-F1
#
_cell.length_a   1.000
_cell.length_b   1.000
_cell.length_c   1.000
_cell.angle_alpha   90.00
_cell.angle_beta   90.00
_cell.angle_gamma   90.00
#
_symmetry.space_group_name_H-M   'P 1'
#
loop_
_entity.id
_entity.type
_entity.pdbx_description
1 polymer ?
#
loop_
_entity_poly.entity_id
_entity_poly.type
_entity_poly.pdbx_seq_one_letter_code
_entity_poly.pdbx_strand_id
1 'polypeptide(L)'
;PMPLPKPPTMAPTNAPTEAPTKAPTDAPTKAPTKAPTKAPTLAPTTAPTLPVTTEFEGCVTGTEINGACYYYNEDSLSRDDAQTACEALGGMLASIDSSDVGSAVLDLAGGTTAWIGLNDESTEG
;
A
#
# COMPACT_ATOMS: atom_id res chain seq x y z
N PRO A 1 -62.59 18.11 74.79
CA PRO A 1 -61.80 17.28 73.85
C PRO A 1 -62.42 17.34 72.45
N MET A 2 -61.68 17.90 71.48
CA MET A 2 -62.13 18.08 70.09
C MET A 2 -62.01 16.77 69.29
N PRO A 3 -62.78 16.63 68.20
CA PRO A 3 -62.10 16.54 66.92
C PRO A 3 -62.75 17.36 65.78
N LEU A 4 -61.89 18.07 65.03
CA LEU A 4 -62.04 18.46 63.61
C LEU A 4 -62.21 17.19 62.74
N PRO A 5 -62.71 17.21 61.47
CA PRO A 5 -62.45 18.24 60.44
C PRO A 5 -63.61 18.57 59.45
N LYS A 6 -63.43 19.65 58.67
CA LYS A 6 -64.20 19.90 57.43
C LYS A 6 -63.90 18.80 56.39
N PRO A 7 -64.87 18.41 55.54
CA PRO A 7 -64.59 17.55 54.40
C PRO A 7 -63.75 18.31 53.36
N PRO A 8 -62.66 17.72 52.80
CA PRO A 8 -61.95 18.32 51.69
C PRO A 8 -62.66 18.04 50.36
N THR A 9 -62.96 19.14 49.69
CA THR A 9 -62.79 19.53 48.26
C THR A 9 -62.98 18.51 47.12
N MET A 10 -63.80 18.97 46.16
CA MET A 10 -64.06 18.50 44.78
C MET A 10 -62.75 18.31 43.96
N ALA A 11 -62.66 17.69 42.77
CA ALA A 11 -63.58 17.28 41.71
C ALA A 11 -62.79 16.28 40.80
N PRO A 12 -63.37 15.72 39.71
CA PRO A 12 -62.84 14.51 39.08
C PRO A 12 -61.67 14.72 38.10
N THR A 13 -60.97 13.60 37.94
CA THR A 13 -60.07 13.09 36.91
C THR A 13 -60.11 13.75 35.52
N ASN A 14 -58.94 14.14 35.02
CA ASN A 14 -58.64 14.17 33.57
C ASN A 14 -57.62 13.07 33.24
N ALA A 15 -57.92 12.32 32.18
CA ALA A 15 -57.21 11.14 31.69
C ALA A 15 -56.13 11.52 30.63
N PRO A 16 -55.51 10.60 29.86
CA PRO A 16 -54.06 10.34 29.95
C PRO A 16 -53.25 10.56 28.65
N THR A 17 -51.95 10.21 28.72
CA THR A 17 -51.06 9.67 27.63
C THR A 17 -50.45 10.69 26.64
N GLU A 18 -49.24 10.60 26.03
CA GLU A 18 -48.21 9.55 25.77
C GLU A 18 -46.79 10.16 25.53
N ALA A 19 -45.74 9.39 25.88
CA ALA A 19 -44.46 9.08 25.17
C ALA A 19 -43.45 10.19 24.72
N PRO A 20 -42.19 9.88 24.31
CA PRO A 20 -41.31 8.73 24.56
C PRO A 20 -39.92 9.11 25.14
N THR A 21 -39.13 8.06 25.43
CA THR A 21 -37.72 8.01 25.86
C THR A 21 -36.72 8.62 24.86
N LYS A 22 -35.73 9.38 25.36
CA LYS A 22 -34.44 9.71 24.71
C LYS A 22 -33.37 9.72 25.81
N ALA A 23 -32.14 9.25 25.68
CA ALA A 23 -31.38 8.34 24.81
C ALA A 23 -30.12 8.00 25.66
N PRO A 24 -29.46 6.84 25.50
CA PRO A 24 -28.23 6.56 26.25
C PRO A 24 -27.05 7.19 25.52
N THR A 25 -26.15 7.91 26.19
CA THR A 25 -24.80 8.07 25.61
C THR A 25 -23.73 8.38 26.65
N ASP A 26 -22.61 7.76 26.35
CA ASP A 26 -21.40 7.49 27.10
C ASP A 26 -20.58 8.73 27.51
N ALA A 27 -19.93 8.62 28.67
CA ALA A 27 -18.65 9.27 28.87
C ALA A 27 -17.76 8.46 29.84
N PRO A 28 -17.09 7.38 29.40
CA PRO A 28 -15.83 7.00 30.00
C PRO A 28 -14.72 7.62 29.16
N THR A 29 -13.88 8.46 29.77
CA THR A 29 -12.42 8.24 29.72
C THR A 29 -11.71 9.24 30.61
N LYS A 30 -11.07 8.73 31.66
CA LYS A 30 -9.94 9.42 32.29
C LYS A 30 -8.94 9.75 31.18
N ALA A 31 -8.53 11.01 31.08
CA ALA A 31 -7.40 11.40 30.26
C ALA A 31 -6.15 10.60 30.69
N PRO A 32 -5.47 9.86 29.80
CA PRO A 32 -4.14 9.39 30.09
C PRO A 32 -3.17 10.34 29.39
N THR A 33 -2.32 11.03 30.15
CA THR A 33 -1.04 11.46 29.58
C THR A 33 -0.04 11.69 30.71
N LYS A 34 0.74 10.65 31.00
CA LYS A 34 2.06 10.82 31.61
C LYS A 34 2.86 11.74 30.69
N ALA A 35 3.48 12.76 31.27
CA ALA A 35 4.38 13.67 30.57
C ALA A 35 5.44 12.89 29.74
N PRO A 36 5.84 13.39 28.57
CA PRO A 36 6.86 12.73 27.75
C PRO A 36 8.20 12.67 28.51
N THR A 37 8.78 11.47 28.54
CA THR A 37 10.01 11.17 29.27
C THR A 37 11.23 11.42 28.38
N LYS A 38 12.14 12.26 28.89
CA LYS A 38 13.56 12.46 28.52
C LYS A 38 13.89 12.91 27.09
N ALA A 39 14.63 14.02 27.03
CA ALA A 39 15.31 14.54 25.85
C ALA A 39 16.18 13.47 25.16
N PRO A 40 16.32 13.50 23.82
CA PRO A 40 17.18 12.56 23.11
C PRO A 40 18.65 12.85 23.42
N THR A 41 19.36 11.81 23.86
CA THR A 41 20.81 11.80 24.02
C THR A 41 21.48 11.94 22.65
N LEU A 42 22.24 13.02 22.45
CA LEU A 42 23.10 13.20 21.28
C LEU A 42 24.27 12.22 21.32
N ALA A 43 24.35 11.31 20.34
CA ALA A 43 25.58 10.96 19.66
C ALA A 43 25.24 10.19 18.37
N PRO A 44 25.74 10.60 17.19
CA PRO A 44 25.70 9.73 16.02
C PRO A 44 26.70 8.60 16.25
N THR A 45 26.20 7.40 16.53
CA THR A 45 27.00 6.18 16.46
C THR A 45 27.31 5.96 14.98
N THR A 46 28.60 6.02 14.66
CA THR A 46 29.25 5.65 13.39
C THR A 46 28.39 4.73 12.54
N ALA A 47 27.99 5.22 11.36
CA ALA A 47 27.42 4.39 10.31
C ALA A 47 28.34 3.18 10.10
N PRO A 48 27.79 1.96 9.93
CA PRO A 48 28.62 0.87 9.45
C PRO A 48 29.20 1.32 8.11
N THR A 49 30.54 1.35 8.03
CA THR A 49 31.23 1.33 6.75
C THR A 49 30.78 0.04 6.09
N LEU A 50 29.76 0.13 5.23
CA LEU A 50 29.45 -0.94 4.30
C LEU A 50 30.78 -1.29 3.62
N PRO A 51 31.15 -2.58 3.54
CA PRO A 51 32.25 -2.92 2.67
C PRO A 51 31.84 -2.40 1.29
N VAL A 52 32.65 -1.47 0.77
CA VAL A 52 32.63 -1.12 -0.64
C VAL A 52 33.07 -2.40 -1.35
N THR A 53 32.10 -3.26 -1.66
CA THR A 53 32.26 -4.26 -2.70
C THR A 53 31.89 -3.54 -3.98
N THR A 54 32.88 -2.82 -4.51
CA THR A 54 33.00 -2.51 -5.95
C THR A 54 33.04 -3.83 -6.72
N GLU A 55 31.90 -4.47 -6.86
CA GLU A 55 31.64 -5.53 -7.82
C GLU A 55 30.14 -5.32 -8.14
N PHE A 56 29.84 -4.60 -9.22
CA PHE A 56 28.51 -4.67 -9.80
C PHE A 56 28.41 -6.12 -10.29
N GLU A 57 27.91 -7.02 -9.44
CA GLU A 57 27.61 -8.37 -9.91
C GLU A 57 26.61 -8.18 -11.05
N GLY A 58 27.05 -8.54 -12.26
CA GLY A 58 26.25 -8.46 -13.47
C GLY A 58 24.93 -9.19 -13.32
N CYS A 59 24.14 -9.23 -14.39
CA CYS A 59 22.77 -9.75 -14.37
C CYS A 59 22.60 -11.02 -13.53
N VAL A 60 22.05 -10.89 -12.32
CA VAL A 60 21.78 -12.02 -11.42
C VAL A 60 20.81 -13.00 -12.06
N THR A 61 19.91 -12.46 -12.90
CA THR A 61 18.92 -13.21 -13.66
C THR A 61 18.88 -12.64 -15.07
N GLY A 62 19.87 -12.98 -15.90
CA GLY A 62 19.90 -12.55 -17.30
C GLY A 62 21.29 -12.56 -17.94
N THR A 63 21.34 -12.06 -19.17
CA THR A 63 22.56 -11.84 -19.95
C THR A 63 22.82 -10.34 -20.05
N GLU A 64 24.05 -9.93 -19.81
CA GLU A 64 24.48 -8.54 -19.98
C GLU A 64 24.76 -8.27 -21.46
N ILE A 65 24.04 -7.31 -22.04
CA ILE A 65 24.24 -6.84 -23.41
C ILE A 65 24.35 -5.32 -23.34
N ASN A 66 25.51 -4.78 -23.75
CA ASN A 66 25.78 -3.33 -23.76
C ASN A 66 25.55 -2.63 -22.40
N GLY A 67 25.89 -3.31 -21.29
CA GLY A 67 25.72 -2.78 -19.93
C GLY A 67 24.28 -2.82 -19.39
N ALA A 68 23.34 -3.42 -20.12
CA ALA A 68 21.96 -3.67 -19.67
C ALA A 68 21.68 -5.16 -19.50
N CYS A 69 20.75 -5.51 -18.60
CA CYS A 69 20.39 -6.88 -18.29
C CYS A 69 19.15 -7.34 -19.02
N TYR A 70 19.30 -8.39 -19.84
CA TYR A 70 18.22 -9.00 -20.59
C TYR A 70 17.93 -10.40 -20.09
N TYR A 71 16.67 -10.65 -19.79
CA TYR A 71 16.16 -11.97 -19.43
C TYR A 71 15.15 -12.41 -20.49
N TYR A 72 15.34 -13.62 -21.02
CA TYR A 72 14.37 -14.24 -21.91
C TYR A 72 13.62 -15.32 -21.13
N ASN A 73 12.29 -15.23 -21.14
CA ASN A 73 11.43 -16.29 -20.61
C ASN A 73 11.04 -17.24 -21.75
N GLU A 74 11.33 -18.54 -21.59
CA GLU A 74 10.92 -19.58 -22.55
C GLU A 74 9.42 -19.90 -22.46
N ASP A 75 8.75 -19.48 -21.38
CA ASP A 75 7.32 -19.65 -21.23
C ASP A 75 6.54 -18.72 -22.18
N SER A 76 5.57 -19.30 -22.90
CA SER A 76 4.64 -18.55 -23.74
C SER A 76 3.61 -17.80 -22.87
N LEU A 77 4.02 -16.64 -22.36
CA LEU A 77 3.17 -15.75 -21.56
C LEU A 77 2.43 -14.72 -22.44
N SER A 78 1.32 -14.20 -21.92
CA SER A 78 0.68 -13.00 -22.48
C SER A 78 1.59 -11.77 -22.27
N ARG A 79 1.37 -10.68 -23.01
CA ARG A 79 2.16 -9.44 -22.83
C ARG A 79 2.08 -8.90 -21.40
N ASP A 80 0.88 -8.91 -20.82
CA ASP A 80 0.64 -8.41 -19.46
C ASP A 80 1.32 -9.29 -18.40
N ASP A 81 1.26 -10.62 -18.59
CA ASP A 81 1.94 -11.56 -17.70
C ASP A 81 3.46 -11.47 -17.84
N ALA A 82 3.97 -11.28 -19.06
CA ALA A 82 5.39 -11.08 -19.33
C ALA A 82 5.91 -9.79 -18.69
N GLN A 83 5.15 -8.69 -18.77
CA GLN A 83 5.49 -7.45 -18.08
C GLN A 83 5.53 -7.65 -16.57
N THR A 84 4.49 -8.26 -16.01
CA THR A 84 4.41 -8.54 -14.56
C THR A 84 5.57 -9.42 -14.11
N ALA A 85 5.98 -10.41 -14.92
CA ALA A 85 7.11 -11.28 -14.62
C ALA A 85 8.44 -10.52 -14.63
N CYS A 86 8.66 -9.63 -15.60
CA CYS A 86 9.85 -8.77 -15.62
C CYS A 86 9.88 -7.83 -14.41
N GLU A 87 8.75 -7.23 -14.04
CA GLU A 87 8.61 -6.37 -12.86
C GLU A 87 8.87 -7.14 -11.56
N ALA A 88 8.42 -8.39 -11.46
CA ALA A 88 8.69 -9.26 -10.32
C ALA A 88 10.19 -9.58 -10.14
N LEU A 89 10.95 -9.57 -11.25
CA LEU A 89 12.41 -9.70 -11.25
C LEU A 89 13.14 -8.36 -11.01
N GLY A 90 12.39 -7.28 -10.78
CA GLY A 90 12.94 -5.93 -10.60
C GLY A 90 13.36 -5.26 -11.92
N GLY A 91 12.92 -5.78 -13.06
CA GLY A 91 13.15 -5.24 -14.40
C GLY A 91 11.88 -4.74 -15.07
N MET A 92 11.95 -4.55 -16.38
CA MET A 92 10.83 -4.19 -17.25
C MET A 92 10.96 -4.94 -18.59
N LEU A 93 9.91 -4.95 -19.41
CA LEU A 93 10.03 -5.48 -20.76
C LEU A 93 11.15 -4.76 -21.51
N ALA A 94 11.93 -5.53 -22.27
CA ALA A 94 13.14 -5.04 -22.92
C ALA A 94 12.84 -3.81 -23.81
N SER A 95 13.51 -2.70 -23.52
CA SER A 95 13.58 -1.58 -24.45
C SER A 95 14.83 -1.75 -25.31
N ILE A 96 14.65 -1.71 -26.62
CA ILE A 96 15.72 -1.94 -27.60
C ILE A 96 15.80 -0.69 -28.47
N ASP A 97 16.81 0.14 -28.23
CA ASP A 97 17.08 1.38 -28.94
C ASP A 97 18.26 1.28 -29.93
N SER A 98 19.00 0.16 -29.89
CA SER A 98 20.16 -0.09 -30.75
C SER A 98 19.94 -1.36 -31.59
N SER A 99 20.30 -1.29 -32.88
CA SER A 99 20.24 -2.45 -33.78
C SER A 99 21.17 -3.59 -33.32
N ASP A 100 22.34 -3.25 -32.77
CA ASP A 100 23.30 -4.23 -32.29
C ASP A 100 22.76 -4.97 -31.05
N VAL A 101 22.11 -4.21 -30.16
CA VAL A 101 21.43 -4.77 -28.98
C VAL A 101 20.23 -5.61 -29.42
N GLY A 102 19.46 -5.14 -30.41
CA GLY A 102 18.30 -5.87 -30.93
C GLY A 102 18.64 -7.22 -31.53
N SER A 103 19.73 -7.30 -32.31
CA SER A 103 20.23 -8.58 -32.82
C SER A 103 20.69 -9.51 -31.70
N ALA A 104 21.45 -9.00 -30.73
CA ALA A 104 21.91 -9.80 -29.60
C ALA A 104 20.76 -10.32 -28.71
N VAL A 105 19.72 -9.51 -28.49
CA VAL A 105 18.51 -9.90 -27.75
C VAL A 105 17.68 -10.92 -28.53
N LEU A 106 17.62 -10.81 -29.86
CA LEU A 106 16.95 -11.81 -30.71
C LEU A 106 17.69 -13.16 -30.70
N ASP A 107 19.02 -13.13 -30.73
CA ASP A 107 19.85 -14.33 -30.58
C ASP A 107 19.64 -14.98 -29.20
N LEU A 108 19.53 -14.16 -28.14
CA LEU A 108 19.21 -14.62 -26.79
C LEU A 108 17.83 -15.31 -26.73
N ALA A 109 16.85 -14.82 -27.48
CA ALA A 109 15.53 -15.44 -27.62
C ALA A 109 15.52 -16.69 -28.53
N GLY A 110 16.68 -17.18 -28.98
CA GLY A 110 16.79 -18.32 -29.88
C GLY A 110 16.18 -18.07 -31.26
N GLY A 111 16.08 -16.81 -31.68
CA GLY A 111 15.41 -16.40 -32.92
C GLY A 111 13.88 -16.51 -32.88
N THR A 112 13.28 -16.61 -31.69
CA THR A 112 11.83 -16.66 -31.51
C THR A 112 11.24 -15.28 -31.20
N THR A 113 9.91 -15.17 -31.30
CA THR A 113 9.20 -13.92 -30.97
C THR A 113 9.14 -13.74 -29.45
N ALA A 114 9.57 -12.57 -28.97
CA ALA A 114 9.47 -12.18 -27.57
C ALA A 114 8.69 -10.86 -27.42
N TRP A 115 8.01 -10.68 -26.29
CA TRP A 115 7.40 -9.39 -25.93
C TRP A 115 8.48 -8.40 -25.53
N ILE A 116 8.47 -7.21 -26.15
CA ILE A 116 9.38 -6.12 -25.84
C ILE A 116 8.60 -4.87 -25.42
N GLY A 117 9.23 -4.03 -24.62
CA GLY A 117 8.65 -2.85 -23.99
C GLY A 117 8.49 -1.66 -24.93
N LEU A 118 8.16 -1.90 -26.20
CA LEU A 118 7.79 -0.84 -27.12
C LEU A 118 6.34 -0.47 -26.81
N ASN A 119 6.15 0.44 -25.86
CA ASN A 119 4.86 1.06 -25.68
C ASN A 119 4.67 2.06 -26.81
N ASP A 120 3.81 1.76 -27.78
CA ASP A 120 3.31 2.76 -28.71
C ASP A 120 2.39 3.70 -27.91
N GLU A 121 2.97 4.67 -27.21
CA GLU A 121 2.17 5.72 -26.55
C GLU A 121 1.64 6.73 -27.58
N SER A 122 1.10 6.24 -28.70
CA SER A 122 0.43 7.05 -29.70
C SER A 122 -0.69 6.26 -30.38
N THR A 123 -1.80 6.09 -29.65
CA THR A 123 -3.16 5.99 -30.19
C THR A 123 -3.43 4.82 -31.15
N GLU A 124 -3.97 3.71 -30.64
CA GLU A 124 -4.87 2.90 -31.46
C GLU A 124 -6.18 3.69 -31.65
N GLY A 125 -6.31 4.34 -32.81
CA GLY A 125 -7.56 4.85 -33.36
C GLY A 125 -8.07 3.97 -34.48
#